data_AF-A9G5L5-F1
#
_entry.id   AF-A9G5L5-F1
#
_cell.length_a   1.000
_cell.length_b   1.000
_cell.length_c   1.000
_cell.angle_alpha   90.00
_cell.angle_beta   90.00
_cell.angle_gamma   90.00
#
_symmetry.space_group_name_H-M   'P 1'
#
loop_
_entity.id
_entity.type
_entity.pdbx_description
1 polymer ?
#
loop_
_entity_poly.entity_id
_entity_poly.type
_entity_poly.pdbx_seq_one_letter_code
_entity_poly.pdbx_strand_id
1 'polypeptide(L)'
;MFGATGAGCLWKFGDDTFGSFCAAAVGGEEHCVGENQGPGAAWAQAEKDGALPIEVWATWPNNKTPEEIVASETSLGVWFGHIDEAIAYVRDDARNAESLRATLAGKLARLLDEARDRQRVLLAEAPVDAAGNFTAAMLDKASAEREPLAATLAADRQAMAAVQVIFDQARDEAAPLRSKYAGVAARFAAYRATEAAETAAYAALSAQASRSDIDGIDGVEQAVLAAAREASRSPGELTAEILSWSATLQVFAASFDEAMAPHRELLATHGAVLPDMTSGALRSLNAMLGYVKGRVARSDATASALLGGIALRRQALRVLQMDEGAREAVAGARTRKASDAFEQRARAQVAALSAAPPVSEKLGLPLLAERCGELLALAQLRPLCEGAGSSWREAGCTALRGRFDAAAAELSTGVPQKIAAGLAALREKGMGAAELDAAQARLDAGDVKGAAIAYDAAVRGAEGT
;
A
#
# COMPACT_ATOMS: atom_id res chain seq x y z
N MET A 1 -2.48 -52.19 51.56
CA MET A 1 -2.80 -52.78 52.88
C MET A 1 -4.20 -53.36 52.76
N PHE A 2 -4.36 -54.66 53.03
CA PHE A 2 -5.57 -55.50 53.16
C PHE A 2 -6.90 -54.73 53.26
N GLY A 3 -7.99 -55.02 52.54
CA GLY A 3 -8.58 -56.33 52.20
C GLY A 3 -9.74 -56.65 53.16
N ALA A 4 -10.99 -56.65 52.68
CA ALA A 4 -12.12 -57.41 53.26
C ALA A 4 -13.32 -57.46 52.29
N THR A 5 -13.78 -58.68 52.04
CA THR A 5 -14.84 -59.15 51.14
C THR A 5 -16.14 -59.48 51.88
N GLY A 6 -17.27 -59.44 51.15
CA GLY A 6 -18.50 -60.22 51.41
C GLY A 6 -19.61 -59.44 52.14
N ALA A 7 -20.90 -59.55 51.81
CA ALA A 7 -21.66 -60.55 51.06
C ALA A 7 -22.87 -59.90 50.37
N GLY A 8 -23.40 -60.56 49.34
CA GLY A 8 -24.34 -60.01 48.38
C GLY A 8 -25.76 -59.75 48.88
N CYS A 9 -26.47 -58.97 48.06
CA CYS A 9 -27.90 -59.05 47.84
C CYS A 9 -28.13 -58.81 46.34
N LEU A 10 -28.84 -59.72 45.69
CA LEU A 10 -29.27 -59.60 44.30
C LEU A 10 -30.10 -58.33 44.13
N TRP A 11 -29.64 -57.38 43.33
CA TRP A 11 -30.52 -56.37 42.74
C TRP A 11 -30.83 -56.84 41.32
N LYS A 12 -32.08 -57.28 41.10
CA LYS A 12 -32.65 -57.34 39.74
C LYS A 12 -32.68 -55.89 39.25
N PHE A 13 -31.84 -55.55 38.29
CA PHE A 13 -32.05 -54.35 37.49
C PHE A 13 -33.35 -54.57 36.69
N GLY A 14 -34.46 -54.02 37.19
CA GLY A 14 -35.68 -53.87 36.41
C GLY A 14 -35.44 -52.78 35.37
N ASP A 15 -35.53 -53.13 34.09
CA ASP A 15 -35.44 -52.19 32.98
C ASP A 15 -36.78 -51.44 32.89
N ASP A 16 -37.04 -50.55 33.85
CA ASP A 16 -38.26 -49.75 33.98
C ASP A 16 -38.11 -48.40 33.24
N THR A 17 -37.25 -48.37 32.23
CA THR A 17 -36.80 -47.15 31.53
C THR A 17 -37.95 -46.36 30.90
N PHE A 18 -39.06 -47.03 30.59
CA PHE A 18 -40.24 -46.49 29.93
C PHE A 18 -41.53 -46.71 30.73
N GLY A 19 -41.44 -47.30 31.93
CA GLY A 19 -42.57 -47.62 32.79
C GLY A 19 -42.59 -49.09 33.23
N SER A 20 -43.61 -49.45 34.00
CA SER A 20 -43.85 -50.83 34.42
C SER A 20 -45.33 -51.17 34.39
N PHE A 21 -45.63 -52.43 34.09
CA PHE A 21 -46.96 -53.00 34.22
C PHE A 21 -47.12 -53.56 35.62
N CYS A 22 -48.19 -53.19 36.30
CA CYS A 22 -48.49 -53.65 37.64
C CYS A 22 -49.85 -54.34 37.70
N ALA A 23 -49.98 -55.34 38.56
CA ALA A 23 -51.24 -56.01 38.80
C ALA A 23 -51.42 -56.35 40.28
N ALA A 24 -52.67 -56.37 40.75
CA ALA A 24 -53.02 -56.78 42.11
C ALA A 24 -54.41 -57.42 42.15
N ALA A 25 -54.54 -58.55 42.85
CA ALA A 25 -55.84 -59.10 43.23
C ALA A 25 -56.48 -58.25 44.35
N VAL A 26 -57.81 -58.33 44.50
CA VAL A 26 -58.51 -57.60 45.59
C VAL A 26 -57.95 -58.01 46.96
N GLY A 27 -57.28 -57.07 47.64
CA GLY A 27 -56.66 -57.28 48.95
C GLY A 27 -55.31 -58.02 48.94
N GLY A 28 -54.74 -58.29 47.76
CA GLY A 28 -53.41 -58.88 47.58
C GLY A 28 -52.29 -57.84 47.44
N GLU A 29 -51.05 -58.31 47.31
CA GLU A 29 -49.88 -57.45 47.06
C GLU A 29 -49.83 -56.97 45.60
N GLU A 30 -49.18 -55.82 45.40
CA GLU A 30 -48.95 -55.21 44.09
C GLU A 30 -47.70 -55.80 43.45
N HIS A 31 -47.85 -56.37 42.25
CA HIS A 31 -46.76 -56.96 41.48
C HIS A 31 -46.49 -56.15 40.23
N CYS A 32 -45.32 -55.50 40.18
CA CYS A 32 -44.89 -54.72 39.04
C CYS A 32 -43.75 -55.40 38.29
N VAL A 33 -43.82 -55.37 36.96
CA VAL A 33 -42.80 -55.87 36.04
C VAL A 33 -42.47 -54.78 35.02
N GLY A 34 -41.20 -54.66 34.64
CA GLY A 34 -40.78 -53.72 33.59
C GLY A 34 -41.47 -54.01 32.25
N GLU A 35 -41.61 -52.99 31.41
CA GLU A 35 -42.34 -53.02 30.13
C GLU A 35 -42.04 -54.26 29.28
N ASN A 36 -40.77 -54.65 29.17
CA ASN A 36 -40.33 -55.77 28.34
C ASN A 36 -40.96 -57.13 28.69
N GLN A 37 -41.60 -57.26 29.86
CA GLN A 37 -42.26 -58.49 30.31
C GLN A 37 -43.78 -58.50 30.01
N GLY A 38 -44.36 -57.34 29.72
CA GLY A 38 -45.78 -57.17 29.42
C GLY A 38 -46.74 -57.34 30.62
N PRO A 39 -48.01 -56.95 30.45
CA PRO A 39 -49.02 -56.99 31.51
C PRO A 39 -49.35 -58.42 32.00
N GLY A 40 -49.20 -59.43 31.13
CA GLY A 40 -49.47 -60.82 31.50
C GLY A 40 -48.50 -61.39 32.54
N ALA A 41 -47.26 -60.89 32.58
CA ALA A 41 -46.30 -61.30 33.60
C ALA A 41 -46.65 -60.74 34.99
N ALA A 42 -47.15 -59.50 35.05
CA ALA A 42 -47.68 -58.92 36.29
C ALA A 42 -48.95 -59.66 36.74
N TRP A 43 -49.86 -59.93 35.81
CA TRP A 43 -51.09 -60.68 36.08
C TRP A 43 -50.82 -62.06 36.68
N ALA A 44 -49.91 -62.83 36.09
CA ALA A 44 -49.58 -64.17 36.55
C ALA A 44 -48.92 -64.20 37.95
N GLN A 45 -48.38 -63.07 38.42
CA GLN A 45 -47.91 -62.92 39.80
C GLN A 45 -49.08 -62.58 40.73
N ALA A 46 -49.92 -61.62 40.35
CA ALA A 46 -51.10 -61.25 41.13
C ALA A 46 -52.12 -62.41 41.29
N GLU A 47 -52.24 -63.28 40.30
CA GLU A 47 -53.12 -64.47 40.34
C GLU A 47 -52.67 -65.51 41.37
N LYS A 48 -51.38 -65.54 41.73
CA LYS A 48 -50.87 -66.44 42.78
C LYS A 48 -51.25 -65.96 44.18
N ASP A 49 -51.51 -64.67 44.32
CA ASP A 49 -51.71 -64.00 45.61
C ASP A 49 -53.20 -63.81 45.96
N GLY A 50 -54.11 -63.97 45.00
CA GLY A 50 -55.53 -63.86 45.24
C GLY A 50 -56.41 -64.25 44.05
N ALA A 51 -57.70 -64.45 44.33
CA ALA A 51 -58.68 -64.72 43.29
C ALA A 51 -59.10 -63.44 42.56
N LEU A 52 -59.73 -63.62 41.39
CA LEU A 52 -60.35 -62.55 40.61
C LEU A 52 -61.36 -61.73 41.44
N PRO A 53 -61.54 -60.43 41.13
CA PRO A 53 -60.91 -59.71 40.04
C PRO A 53 -59.48 -59.25 40.36
N ILE A 54 -58.60 -59.36 39.37
CA ILE A 54 -57.26 -58.74 39.35
C ILE A 54 -57.34 -57.42 38.59
N GLU A 55 -56.82 -56.37 39.21
CA GLU A 55 -56.62 -55.06 38.60
C GLU A 55 -55.24 -55.01 37.93
N VAL A 56 -55.14 -54.41 36.74
CA VAL A 56 -53.88 -54.18 36.00
C VAL A 56 -53.79 -52.72 35.58
N TRP A 57 -52.63 -52.09 35.73
CA TRP A 57 -52.37 -50.72 35.25
C TRP A 57 -50.92 -50.55 34.79
N ALA A 58 -50.67 -49.52 33.99
CA ALA A 58 -49.33 -49.10 33.61
C ALA A 58 -48.90 -47.88 34.43
N THR A 59 -47.67 -47.90 34.93
CA THR A 59 -47.04 -46.77 35.62
C THR A 59 -46.02 -46.09 34.71
N TRP A 60 -45.82 -44.79 34.88
CA TRP A 60 -44.76 -44.06 34.19
C TRP A 60 -43.37 -44.45 34.72
N PRO A 61 -42.28 -44.13 33.98
CA PRO A 61 -40.91 -44.40 34.42
C PRO A 61 -40.61 -43.86 35.82
N ASN A 62 -39.99 -44.69 36.67
CA ASN A 62 -39.63 -44.31 38.04
C ASN A 62 -38.60 -43.15 38.12
N ASN A 63 -37.90 -42.87 37.02
CA ASN A 63 -36.92 -41.79 36.91
C ASN A 63 -37.51 -40.46 36.37
N LYS A 64 -38.80 -40.41 36.06
CA LYS A 64 -39.48 -39.20 35.59
C LYS A 64 -40.56 -38.80 36.57
N THR A 65 -40.68 -37.49 36.80
CA THR A 65 -41.84 -36.99 37.55
C THR A 65 -43.06 -36.95 36.62
N PRO A 66 -44.28 -37.01 37.18
CA PRO A 66 -45.48 -36.92 36.36
C PRO A 66 -45.59 -35.60 35.58
N GLU A 67 -45.01 -34.52 36.08
CA GLU A 67 -44.94 -33.23 35.38
C GLU A 67 -44.12 -33.34 34.08
N GLU A 68 -43.01 -34.06 34.13
CA GLU A 68 -42.15 -34.31 32.96
C GLU A 68 -42.85 -35.20 31.92
N ILE A 69 -43.69 -36.13 32.37
CA ILE A 69 -44.50 -36.97 31.48
C ILE A 69 -45.56 -36.15 30.77
N VAL A 70 -46.31 -35.32 31.50
CA VAL A 70 -47.42 -34.53 30.96
C VAL A 70 -46.95 -33.36 30.08
N ALA A 71 -45.77 -32.79 30.35
CA ALA A 71 -45.18 -31.73 29.54
C ALA A 71 -44.59 -32.22 28.19
N SER A 72 -44.46 -33.53 27.99
CA SER A 72 -43.83 -34.13 26.81
C SER A 72 -44.84 -34.98 26.04
N GLU A 73 -45.22 -34.52 24.84
CA GLU A 73 -46.12 -35.26 23.93
C GLU A 73 -45.63 -36.69 23.69
N THR A 74 -44.32 -36.87 23.50
CA THR A 74 -43.70 -38.19 23.31
C THR A 74 -43.85 -39.08 24.55
N SER A 75 -43.58 -38.56 25.75
CA SER A 75 -43.61 -39.37 26.98
C SER A 75 -45.04 -39.73 27.36
N LEU A 76 -45.99 -38.82 27.17
CA LEU A 76 -47.42 -39.05 27.35
C LEU A 76 -47.94 -40.11 26.38
N GLY A 77 -47.52 -40.06 25.11
CA GLY A 77 -47.89 -41.04 24.10
C GLY A 77 -47.41 -42.46 24.41
N VAL A 78 -46.18 -42.61 24.92
CA VAL A 78 -45.64 -43.92 25.34
C VAL A 78 -46.46 -44.49 26.50
N TRP A 79 -46.73 -43.69 27.52
CA TRP A 79 -47.51 -44.14 28.68
C TRP A 79 -48.94 -44.54 28.32
N PHE A 80 -49.62 -43.80 27.43
CA PHE A 80 -50.94 -44.20 26.92
C PHE A 80 -50.88 -45.50 26.12
N GLY A 81 -49.82 -45.73 25.35
CA GLY A 81 -49.60 -47.02 24.69
C GLY A 81 -49.56 -48.20 25.67
N HIS A 82 -48.91 -48.04 26.83
CA HIS A 82 -48.90 -49.07 27.88
C HIS A 82 -50.24 -49.22 28.57
N ILE A 83 -50.97 -48.13 28.78
CA ILE A 83 -52.34 -48.22 29.31
C ILE A 83 -53.23 -49.06 28.38
N ASP A 84 -53.14 -48.80 27.08
CA ASP A 84 -53.88 -49.56 26.08
C ASP A 84 -53.49 -51.04 26.08
N GLU A 85 -52.20 -51.36 26.25
CA GLU A 85 -51.71 -52.73 26.35
C GLU A 85 -52.22 -53.45 27.60
N ALA A 86 -52.20 -52.78 28.76
CA ALA A 86 -52.75 -53.33 30.00
C ALA A 86 -54.26 -53.62 29.89
N ILE A 87 -55.02 -52.69 29.30
CA ILE A 87 -56.47 -52.87 29.05
C ILE A 87 -56.72 -53.99 28.05
N ALA A 88 -55.97 -54.02 26.95
CA ALA A 88 -56.09 -55.03 25.90
C ALA A 88 -55.83 -56.42 26.45
N TYR A 89 -54.80 -56.60 27.28
CA TYR A 89 -54.52 -57.89 27.93
C TYR A 89 -55.70 -58.38 28.78
N VAL A 90 -56.25 -57.53 29.65
CA VAL A 90 -57.37 -57.94 30.52
C VAL A 90 -58.64 -58.26 29.70
N ARG A 91 -58.88 -57.50 28.61
CA ARG A 91 -60.04 -57.66 27.74
C ARG A 91 -59.93 -58.88 26.82
N ASP A 92 -58.80 -59.04 26.15
CA ASP A 92 -58.65 -59.90 24.98
C ASP A 92 -57.97 -61.24 25.32
N ASP A 93 -56.99 -61.22 26.24
CA ASP A 93 -56.23 -62.40 26.66
C ASP A 93 -56.81 -63.05 27.92
N ALA A 94 -56.94 -62.29 29.02
CA ALA A 94 -57.53 -62.80 30.26
C ALA A 94 -59.05 -62.99 30.17
N ARG A 95 -59.72 -62.22 29.29
CA ARG A 95 -61.15 -62.28 28.98
C ARG A 95 -62.05 -62.26 30.23
N ASN A 96 -61.70 -61.44 31.21
CA ASN A 96 -62.44 -61.32 32.46
C ASN A 96 -63.08 -59.94 32.62
N ALA A 97 -64.42 -59.90 32.60
CA ALA A 97 -65.17 -58.65 32.66
C ALA A 97 -65.10 -57.95 34.03
N GLU A 98 -64.98 -58.72 35.13
CA GLU A 98 -64.87 -58.16 36.48
C GLU A 98 -63.50 -57.52 36.71
N SER A 99 -62.43 -58.15 36.22
CA SER A 99 -61.08 -57.60 36.18
C SER A 99 -60.96 -56.39 35.27
N LEU A 100 -61.58 -56.42 34.09
CA LEU A 100 -61.59 -55.25 33.21
C LEU A 100 -62.27 -54.07 33.90
N ARG A 101 -63.38 -54.32 34.60
CA ARG A 101 -64.04 -53.29 35.41
C ARG A 101 -63.16 -52.81 36.55
N ALA A 102 -62.45 -53.70 37.23
CA ALA A 102 -61.51 -53.34 38.29
C ALA A 102 -60.37 -52.47 37.76
N THR A 103 -59.71 -52.86 36.65
CA THR A 103 -58.69 -52.07 35.95
C THR A 103 -59.19 -50.68 35.62
N LEU A 104 -60.35 -50.55 34.98
CA LEU A 104 -60.86 -49.26 34.53
C LEU A 104 -61.35 -48.35 35.66
N ALA A 105 -61.75 -48.91 36.81
CA ALA A 105 -62.25 -48.15 37.96
C ALA A 105 -61.25 -47.99 39.10
N GLY A 106 -60.08 -48.63 38.99
CA GLY A 106 -59.09 -48.74 40.05
C GLY A 106 -58.00 -47.65 40.01
N LYS A 107 -56.77 -48.05 40.30
CA LYS A 107 -55.53 -47.28 40.26
C LYS A 107 -55.27 -46.65 38.88
N LEU A 108 -55.62 -47.31 37.77
CA LEU A 108 -55.50 -46.70 36.44
C LEU A 108 -56.32 -45.40 36.33
N ALA A 109 -57.57 -45.39 36.79
CA ALA A 109 -58.42 -44.19 36.76
C ALA A 109 -57.82 -43.05 37.58
N ARG A 110 -57.22 -43.36 38.75
CA ARG A 110 -56.55 -42.36 39.59
C ARG A 110 -55.35 -41.73 38.89
N LEU A 111 -54.53 -42.53 38.22
CA LEU A 111 -53.35 -42.03 37.48
C LEU A 111 -53.79 -41.13 36.31
N LEU A 112 -54.87 -41.48 35.62
CA LEU A 112 -55.45 -40.66 34.55
C LEU A 112 -56.00 -39.32 35.08
N ASP A 113 -56.69 -39.33 36.22
CA ASP A 113 -57.17 -38.11 36.87
C ASP A 113 -56.00 -37.21 37.30
N GLU A 114 -54.95 -37.79 37.87
CA GLU A 114 -53.74 -37.07 38.31
C GLU A 114 -53.01 -36.41 37.13
N ALA A 115 -52.86 -37.14 36.01
CA ALA A 115 -52.28 -36.60 34.78
C ALA A 115 -53.13 -35.45 34.20
N ARG A 116 -54.46 -35.63 34.18
CA ARG A 116 -55.39 -34.60 33.69
C ARG A 116 -55.31 -33.31 34.53
N ASP A 117 -55.27 -33.43 35.85
CA ASP A 117 -55.25 -32.27 36.73
C ASP A 117 -53.91 -31.52 36.61
N ARG A 118 -52.78 -32.23 36.47
CA ARG A 118 -51.48 -31.59 36.18
C ARG A 118 -51.46 -30.90 34.81
N GLN A 119 -52.05 -31.51 33.79
CA GLN A 119 -52.11 -30.89 32.45
C GLN A 119 -52.90 -29.58 32.47
N ARG A 120 -53.97 -29.51 33.27
CA ARG A 120 -54.73 -28.26 33.47
C ARG A 120 -53.89 -27.17 34.12
N VAL A 121 -53.04 -27.53 35.09
CA VAL A 121 -52.14 -26.56 35.75
C VAL A 121 -51.12 -26.01 34.74
N LEU A 122 -50.46 -26.87 33.97
CA LEU A 122 -49.48 -26.46 32.96
C LEU A 122 -50.11 -25.57 31.86
N LEU A 123 -51.33 -25.90 31.41
CA LEU A 123 -52.03 -25.09 30.42
C LEU A 123 -52.57 -23.76 30.99
N ALA A 124 -52.63 -23.60 32.30
CA ALA A 124 -53.00 -22.37 32.97
C ALA A 124 -51.80 -21.43 33.23
N GLU A 125 -50.57 -21.91 33.08
CA GLU A 125 -49.38 -21.05 33.11
C GLU A 125 -49.35 -20.17 31.85
N ALA A 126 -49.29 -18.84 32.05
CA ALA A 126 -49.39 -17.87 30.96
C ALA A 126 -48.27 -18.07 29.92
N PRO A 127 -48.57 -18.03 28.60
CA PRO A 127 -47.53 -18.15 27.58
C PRO A 127 -46.55 -16.98 27.66
N VAL A 128 -45.26 -17.26 27.44
CA VAL A 128 -44.19 -16.25 27.41
C VAL A 128 -44.49 -15.20 26.34
N ASP A 129 -44.59 -13.92 26.72
CA ASP A 129 -44.79 -12.79 25.80
C ASP A 129 -43.49 -12.46 25.04
N ALA A 130 -43.13 -13.31 24.08
CA ALA A 130 -41.93 -13.16 23.28
C ALA A 130 -41.93 -11.84 22.46
N ALA A 131 -43.09 -11.38 22.01
CA ALA A 131 -43.22 -10.15 21.22
C ALA A 131 -43.02 -8.89 22.09
N GLY A 132 -43.60 -8.87 23.28
CA GLY A 132 -43.35 -7.81 24.27
C GLY A 132 -41.89 -7.76 24.69
N ASN A 133 -41.28 -8.91 24.98
CA ASN A 133 -39.87 -9.01 25.36
C ASN A 133 -38.92 -8.53 24.25
N PHE A 134 -39.17 -8.89 22.99
CA PHE A 134 -38.38 -8.39 21.86
C PHE A 134 -38.54 -6.89 21.66
N THR A 135 -39.77 -6.37 21.76
CA THR A 135 -40.05 -4.94 21.61
C THR A 135 -39.36 -4.12 22.71
N ALA A 136 -39.42 -4.60 23.96
CA ALA A 136 -38.70 -3.99 25.08
C ALA A 136 -37.18 -3.97 24.83
N ALA A 137 -36.59 -5.10 24.42
CA ALA A 137 -35.17 -5.17 24.12
C ALA A 137 -34.72 -4.22 22.98
N MET A 138 -35.56 -4.06 21.94
CA MET A 138 -35.29 -3.12 20.85
C MET A 138 -35.38 -1.67 21.30
N LEU A 139 -36.36 -1.33 22.16
CA LEU A 139 -36.49 0.02 22.73
C LEU A 139 -35.33 0.34 23.69
N ASP A 140 -34.95 -0.61 24.53
CA ASP A 140 -33.81 -0.48 25.44
C ASP A 140 -32.53 -0.24 24.63
N LYS A 141 -32.27 -1.05 23.60
CA LYS A 141 -31.11 -0.86 22.72
C LYS A 141 -31.13 0.50 22.01
N ALA A 142 -32.28 0.90 21.45
CA ALA A 142 -32.41 2.19 20.79
C ALA A 142 -32.18 3.36 21.76
N SER A 143 -32.66 3.26 23.01
CA SER A 143 -32.41 4.27 24.04
C SER A 143 -30.94 4.32 24.47
N ALA A 144 -30.29 3.15 24.59
CA ALA A 144 -28.89 3.04 24.98
C ALA A 144 -27.93 3.58 23.91
N GLU A 145 -28.27 3.43 22.63
CA GLU A 145 -27.44 3.93 21.51
C GLU A 145 -27.71 5.40 21.17
N ARG A 146 -28.89 5.94 21.53
CA ARG A 146 -29.30 7.31 21.18
C ARG A 146 -28.37 8.39 21.75
N GLU A 147 -28.04 8.32 23.04
CA GLU A 147 -27.19 9.32 23.69
C GLU A 147 -25.75 9.29 23.18
N PRO A 148 -25.08 8.12 23.05
CA PRO A 148 -23.76 8.03 22.41
C PRO A 148 -23.74 8.58 20.99
N LEU A 149 -24.72 8.22 20.14
CA LEU A 149 -24.79 8.71 18.76
C LEU A 149 -24.98 10.23 18.70
N ALA A 150 -25.82 10.79 19.57
CA ALA A 150 -26.02 12.23 19.65
C ALA A 150 -24.74 12.95 20.11
N ALA A 151 -23.99 12.37 21.05
CA ALA A 151 -22.71 12.90 21.51
C ALA A 151 -21.65 12.87 20.40
N THR A 152 -21.52 11.76 19.66
CA THR A 152 -20.62 11.65 18.51
C THR A 152 -20.98 12.69 17.43
N LEU A 153 -22.26 12.82 17.10
CA LEU A 153 -22.70 13.79 16.09
C LEU A 153 -22.43 15.24 16.54
N ALA A 154 -22.59 15.55 17.82
CA ALA A 154 -22.27 16.87 18.37
C ALA A 154 -20.76 17.16 18.31
N ALA A 155 -19.91 16.18 18.65
CA ALA A 155 -18.47 16.28 18.55
C ALA A 155 -18.01 16.48 17.09
N ASP A 156 -18.56 15.69 16.16
CA ASP A 156 -18.30 15.82 14.73
C ASP A 156 -18.69 17.20 14.21
N ARG A 157 -19.87 17.71 14.63
CA ARG A 157 -20.31 19.06 14.24
C ARG A 157 -19.35 20.14 14.74
N GLN A 158 -18.87 20.03 15.98
CA GLN A 158 -17.91 20.99 16.53
C GLN A 158 -16.57 20.91 15.80
N ALA A 159 -16.09 19.70 15.51
CA ALA A 159 -14.83 19.51 14.80
C ALA A 159 -14.92 19.98 13.34
N MET A 160 -16.04 19.75 12.65
CA MET A 160 -16.30 20.30 11.31
C MET A 160 -16.34 21.82 11.30
N ALA A 161 -16.89 22.45 12.35
CA ALA A 161 -16.84 23.90 12.49
C ALA A 161 -15.40 24.42 12.67
N ALA A 162 -14.56 23.71 13.44
CA ALA A 162 -13.13 24.05 13.59
C ALA A 162 -12.37 23.90 12.28
N VAL A 163 -12.61 22.81 11.54
CA VAL A 163 -12.04 22.59 10.19
C VAL A 163 -12.43 23.72 9.24
N GLN A 164 -13.69 24.15 9.24
CA GLN A 164 -14.16 25.26 8.41
C GLN A 164 -13.40 26.56 8.71
N VAL A 165 -13.18 26.88 9.99
CA VAL A 165 -12.40 28.06 10.40
C VAL A 165 -10.97 27.98 9.87
N ILE A 166 -10.31 26.82 9.95
CA ILE A 166 -8.95 26.64 9.42
C ILE A 166 -8.93 26.86 7.89
N PHE A 167 -9.93 26.34 7.16
CA PHE A 167 -10.03 26.56 5.71
C PHE A 167 -10.28 28.02 5.34
N ASP A 168 -11.11 28.72 6.09
CA ASP A 168 -11.39 30.13 5.85
C ASP A 168 -10.14 30.98 6.12
N GLN A 169 -9.44 30.71 7.22
CA GLN A 169 -8.16 31.35 7.51
C GLN A 169 -7.11 31.05 6.43
N ALA A 170 -6.97 29.79 6.01
CA ALA A 170 -6.05 29.41 4.96
C ALA A 170 -6.37 30.09 3.62
N ARG A 171 -7.66 30.31 3.32
CA ARG A 171 -8.10 31.04 2.12
C ARG A 171 -7.66 32.51 2.17
N ASP A 172 -7.82 33.15 3.32
CA ASP A 172 -7.43 34.54 3.54
C ASP A 172 -5.90 34.71 3.47
N GLU A 173 -5.15 33.79 4.07
CA GLU A 173 -3.68 33.76 4.00
C GLU A 173 -3.16 33.45 2.60
N ALA A 174 -3.85 32.60 1.83
CA ALA A 174 -3.47 32.26 0.46
C ALA A 174 -3.76 33.38 -0.55
N ALA A 175 -4.72 34.26 -0.28
CA ALA A 175 -5.08 35.35 -1.20
C ALA A 175 -3.89 36.25 -1.62
N PRO A 176 -3.06 36.80 -0.70
CA PRO A 176 -1.87 37.56 -1.08
C PRO A 176 -0.81 36.69 -1.78
N LEU A 177 -0.72 35.40 -1.44
CA LEU A 177 0.24 34.47 -2.08
C LEU A 177 -0.10 34.25 -3.55
N ARG A 178 -1.39 34.14 -3.90
CA ARG A 178 -1.86 34.02 -5.29
C ARG A 178 -1.48 35.24 -6.13
N SER A 179 -1.69 36.44 -5.60
CA SER A 179 -1.32 37.68 -6.30
C SER A 179 0.19 37.77 -6.52
N LYS A 180 0.99 37.40 -5.53
CA LYS A 180 2.46 37.39 -5.64
C LYS A 180 2.94 36.37 -6.67
N TYR A 181 2.42 35.14 -6.63
CA TYR A 181 2.74 34.10 -7.63
C TYR A 181 2.44 34.58 -9.06
N ALA A 182 1.29 35.22 -9.29
CA ALA A 182 0.95 35.80 -10.60
C ALA A 182 1.97 36.86 -11.04
N GLY A 183 2.45 37.69 -10.10
CA GLY A 183 3.52 38.67 -10.36
C GLY A 183 4.84 38.00 -10.79
N VAL A 184 5.28 36.96 -10.08
CA VAL A 184 6.48 36.19 -10.43
C VAL A 184 6.34 35.55 -11.80
N ALA A 185 5.20 34.93 -12.08
CA ALA A 185 4.91 34.32 -13.38
C ALA A 185 4.94 35.35 -14.52
N ALA A 186 4.41 36.56 -14.29
CA ALA A 186 4.47 37.65 -15.26
C ALA A 186 5.92 38.13 -15.50
N ARG A 187 6.72 38.30 -14.44
CA ARG A 187 8.15 38.65 -14.58
C ARG A 187 8.93 37.56 -15.31
N PHE A 188 8.65 36.29 -15.02
CA PHE A 188 9.23 35.16 -15.74
C PHE A 188 8.85 35.17 -17.23
N ALA A 189 7.59 35.43 -17.56
CA ALA A 189 7.13 35.53 -18.95
C ALA A 189 7.81 36.71 -19.69
N ALA A 190 7.94 37.86 -19.03
CA ALA A 190 8.66 39.01 -19.57
C ALA A 190 10.15 38.69 -19.79
N TYR A 191 10.80 38.02 -18.83
CA TYR A 191 12.16 37.55 -18.98
C TYR A 191 12.29 36.59 -20.17
N ARG A 192 11.42 35.58 -20.29
CA ARG A 192 11.40 34.65 -21.44
C ARG A 192 11.30 35.36 -22.78
N ALA A 193 10.50 36.42 -22.86
CA ALA A 193 10.32 37.18 -24.10
C ALA A 193 11.61 37.86 -24.60
N THR A 194 12.63 38.04 -23.76
CA THR A 194 13.91 38.65 -24.16
C THR A 194 14.89 37.67 -24.82
N GLU A 195 14.61 36.36 -24.84
CA GLU A 195 15.55 35.32 -25.33
C GLU A 195 15.95 35.52 -26.80
N ALA A 196 14.98 35.88 -27.66
CA ALA A 196 15.25 36.15 -29.07
C ALA A 196 16.14 37.38 -29.27
N ALA A 197 15.91 38.44 -28.48
CA ALA A 197 16.70 39.68 -28.54
C ALA A 197 18.13 39.45 -28.06
N GLU A 198 18.32 38.70 -26.98
CA GLU A 198 19.64 38.30 -26.47
C GLU A 198 20.44 37.51 -27.52
N THR A 199 19.79 36.52 -28.14
CA THR A 199 20.41 35.69 -29.19
C THR A 199 20.83 36.55 -30.39
N ALA A 200 19.96 37.47 -30.82
CA ALA A 200 20.27 38.41 -31.90
C ALA A 200 21.44 39.34 -31.55
N ALA A 201 21.52 39.81 -30.30
CA ALA A 201 22.61 40.65 -29.83
C ALA A 201 23.98 39.92 -29.88
N TYR A 202 24.05 38.67 -29.40
CA TYR A 202 25.28 37.88 -29.51
C TYR A 202 25.67 37.57 -30.96
N ALA A 203 24.70 37.28 -31.83
CA ALA A 203 24.95 37.07 -33.26
C ALA A 203 25.52 38.34 -33.93
N ALA A 204 24.98 39.52 -33.59
CA ALA A 204 25.48 40.80 -34.08
C ALA A 204 26.91 41.07 -33.61
N LEU A 205 27.20 40.81 -32.33
CA LEU A 205 28.55 40.95 -31.77
C LEU A 205 29.54 39.99 -32.41
N SER A 206 29.14 38.75 -32.71
CA SER A 206 29.95 37.78 -33.45
C SER A 206 30.26 38.25 -34.88
N ALA A 207 29.26 38.76 -35.60
CA ALA A 207 29.46 39.32 -36.93
C ALA A 207 30.36 40.56 -36.91
N GLN A 208 30.23 41.40 -35.88
CA GLN A 208 31.09 42.56 -35.69
C GLN A 208 32.53 42.14 -35.40
N ALA A 209 32.76 41.24 -34.46
CA ALA A 209 34.08 40.69 -34.12
C ALA A 209 34.81 40.11 -35.35
N SER A 210 34.06 39.45 -36.24
CA SER A 210 34.60 38.83 -37.45
C SER A 210 35.12 39.87 -38.45
N ARG A 211 34.48 41.04 -38.51
CA ARG A 211 34.84 42.14 -39.42
C ARG A 211 35.83 43.14 -38.80
N SER A 212 35.95 43.18 -37.48
CA SER A 212 36.88 44.08 -36.79
C SER A 212 38.34 43.79 -37.18
N ASP A 213 39.10 44.88 -37.29
CA ASP A 213 40.55 44.88 -37.30
C ASP A 213 41.10 44.81 -35.86
N ILE A 214 42.41 44.94 -35.72
CA ILE A 214 43.06 44.75 -34.42
C ILE A 214 42.75 45.87 -33.42
N ASP A 215 42.47 47.09 -33.90
CA ASP A 215 42.17 48.24 -33.07
C ASP A 215 40.69 48.23 -32.64
N GLY A 216 39.79 47.78 -33.51
CA GLY A 216 38.36 47.69 -33.24
C GLY A 216 37.92 46.47 -32.42
N ILE A 217 38.74 45.43 -32.30
CA ILE A 217 38.32 44.17 -31.66
C ILE A 217 38.17 44.29 -30.14
N ASP A 218 38.91 45.19 -29.49
CA ASP A 218 38.83 45.44 -28.05
C ASP A 218 37.46 46.04 -27.66
N GLY A 219 36.91 46.91 -28.50
CA GLY A 219 35.56 47.45 -28.30
C GLY A 219 34.48 46.36 -28.37
N VAL A 220 34.65 45.38 -29.27
CA VAL A 220 33.72 44.24 -29.36
C VAL A 220 33.84 43.34 -28.14
N GLU A 221 35.06 43.08 -27.64
CA GLU A 221 35.27 42.32 -26.41
C GLU A 221 34.53 42.96 -25.22
N GLN A 222 34.65 44.28 -25.04
CA GLN A 222 33.95 45.00 -23.98
C GLN A 222 32.42 44.94 -24.14
N ALA A 223 31.92 45.03 -25.36
CA ALA A 223 30.48 44.91 -25.64
C ALA A 223 29.94 43.51 -25.30
N VAL A 224 30.72 42.44 -25.56
CA VAL A 224 30.36 41.07 -25.16
C VAL A 224 30.32 40.93 -23.64
N LEU A 225 31.31 41.48 -22.93
CA LEU A 225 31.33 41.46 -21.46
C LEU A 225 30.15 42.25 -20.86
N ALA A 226 29.79 43.38 -21.45
CA ALA A 226 28.63 44.16 -21.04
C ALA A 226 27.31 43.39 -21.26
N ALA A 227 27.15 42.75 -22.42
CA ALA A 227 25.98 41.93 -22.73
C ALA A 227 25.85 40.74 -21.75
N ALA A 228 26.95 40.05 -21.44
CA ALA A 228 26.97 38.96 -20.47
C ALA A 228 26.58 39.43 -19.05
N ARG A 229 27.09 40.59 -18.61
CA ARG A 229 26.70 41.16 -17.30
C ARG A 229 25.22 41.51 -17.23
N GLU A 230 24.65 42.07 -18.31
CA GLU A 230 23.22 42.38 -18.37
C GLU A 230 22.38 41.09 -18.35
N ALA A 231 22.78 40.10 -19.15
CA ALA A 231 22.12 38.80 -19.21
C ALA A 231 22.11 38.08 -17.85
N SER A 232 23.10 38.33 -16.99
CA SER A 232 23.19 37.72 -15.65
C SER A 232 22.54 38.55 -14.54
N ARG A 233 22.32 39.86 -14.70
CA ARG A 233 21.72 40.72 -13.65
C ARG A 233 20.23 40.44 -13.43
N SER A 234 19.44 40.53 -14.48
CA SER A 234 17.97 40.35 -14.40
C SER A 234 17.54 38.97 -13.86
N PRO A 235 18.22 37.86 -14.22
CA PRO A 235 17.97 36.53 -13.64
C PRO A 235 18.25 36.42 -12.14
N GLY A 236 19.21 37.18 -11.60
CA GLY A 236 19.57 37.11 -10.19
C GLY A 236 18.43 37.55 -9.29
N GLU A 237 17.78 38.66 -9.63
CA GLU A 237 16.60 39.16 -8.91
C GLU A 237 15.42 38.20 -9.00
N LEU A 238 15.12 37.70 -10.20
CA LEU A 238 14.04 36.73 -10.41
C LEU A 238 14.29 35.42 -9.66
N THR A 239 15.55 34.95 -9.62
CA THR A 239 15.94 33.76 -8.86
C THR A 239 15.73 33.94 -7.36
N ALA A 240 16.19 35.07 -6.80
CA ALA A 240 15.99 35.38 -5.38
C ALA A 240 14.51 35.47 -5.03
N GLU A 241 13.71 36.09 -5.90
CA GLU A 241 12.26 36.20 -5.74
C GLU A 241 11.58 34.82 -5.77
N ILE A 242 11.91 33.96 -6.73
CA ILE A 242 11.38 32.58 -6.81
C ILE A 242 11.72 31.77 -5.55
N LEU A 243 12.97 31.86 -5.06
CA LEU A 243 13.40 31.13 -3.85
C LEU A 243 12.69 31.63 -2.59
N SER A 244 12.61 32.95 -2.42
CA SER A 244 11.92 33.58 -1.28
C SER A 244 10.43 33.17 -1.25
N TRP A 245 9.77 33.12 -2.40
CA TRP A 245 8.37 32.69 -2.47
C TRP A 245 8.18 31.19 -2.31
N SER A 246 9.11 30.37 -2.80
CA SER A 246 9.08 28.93 -2.54
C SER A 246 9.13 28.66 -1.03
N ALA A 247 10.01 29.35 -0.29
CA ALA A 247 10.07 29.25 1.16
C ALA A 247 8.79 29.73 1.85
N THR A 248 8.20 30.85 1.38
CA THR A 248 6.94 31.36 1.93
C THR A 248 5.78 30.37 1.75
N LEU A 249 5.69 29.72 0.58
CA LEU A 249 4.68 28.69 0.32
C LEU A 249 4.90 27.44 1.17
N GLN A 250 6.16 27.05 1.42
CA GLN A 250 6.48 25.93 2.30
C GLN A 250 6.08 26.21 3.75
N VAL A 251 6.32 27.42 4.25
CA VAL A 251 5.87 27.84 5.59
C VAL A 251 4.35 27.80 5.71
N PHE A 252 3.63 28.33 4.71
CA PHE A 252 2.17 28.27 4.66
C PHE A 252 1.65 26.82 4.61
N ALA A 253 2.28 25.94 3.82
CA ALA A 253 1.90 24.54 3.75
C ALA A 253 2.10 23.84 5.11
N ALA A 254 3.23 24.09 5.77
CA ALA A 254 3.53 23.52 7.08
C ALA A 254 2.55 24.00 8.15
N SER A 255 2.21 25.30 8.18
CA SER A 255 1.24 25.83 9.15
C SER A 255 -0.16 25.27 8.92
N PHE A 256 -0.59 25.12 7.66
CA PHE A 256 -1.87 24.50 7.33
C PHE A 256 -1.89 23.03 7.74
N ASP A 257 -0.84 22.27 7.44
CA ASP A 257 -0.73 20.85 7.80
C ASP A 257 -0.72 20.64 9.32
N GLU A 258 -0.06 21.52 10.07
CA GLU A 258 -0.05 21.52 11.53
C GLU A 258 -1.45 21.82 12.10
N ALA A 259 -2.14 22.84 11.57
CA ALA A 259 -3.50 23.17 11.98
C ALA A 259 -4.49 22.05 11.67
N MET A 260 -4.31 21.34 10.55
CA MET A 260 -5.18 20.23 10.15
C MET A 260 -4.85 18.90 10.83
N ALA A 261 -3.67 18.75 11.43
CA ALA A 261 -3.22 17.49 12.03
C ALA A 261 -4.22 16.87 13.03
N PRO A 262 -4.84 17.62 13.95
CA PRO A 262 -5.83 17.09 14.89
C PRO A 262 -7.13 16.59 14.24
N HIS A 263 -7.39 16.99 13.00
CA HIS A 263 -8.66 16.73 12.30
C HIS A 263 -8.53 15.69 11.17
N ARG A 264 -7.34 15.10 10.97
CA ARG A 264 -7.09 14.14 9.87
C ARG A 264 -7.97 12.90 9.95
N GLU A 265 -8.11 12.33 11.15
CA GLU A 265 -8.91 11.13 11.37
C GLU A 265 -10.39 11.37 11.10
N LEU A 266 -10.94 12.50 11.58
CA LEU A 266 -12.31 12.91 11.29
C LEU A 266 -12.56 13.01 9.78
N LEU A 267 -11.67 13.69 9.05
CA LEU A 267 -11.80 13.84 7.61
C LEU A 267 -11.74 12.48 6.89
N ALA A 268 -10.82 11.61 7.30
CA ALA A 268 -10.69 10.27 6.74
C ALA A 268 -11.97 9.42 6.97
N THR A 269 -12.53 9.44 8.19
CA THR A 269 -13.76 8.71 8.53
C THR A 269 -14.95 9.17 7.69
N HIS A 270 -15.01 10.47 7.37
CA HIS A 270 -16.07 11.06 6.53
C HIS A 270 -15.72 11.09 5.03
N GLY A 271 -14.64 10.43 4.60
CA GLY A 271 -14.24 10.35 3.19
C GLY A 271 -13.75 11.65 2.55
N ALA A 272 -13.39 12.65 3.36
CA ALA A 272 -12.85 13.92 2.92
C ALA A 272 -11.32 13.89 2.81
N VAL A 273 -10.80 14.28 1.65
CA VAL A 273 -9.35 14.34 1.40
C VAL A 273 -8.86 15.77 1.64
N LEU A 274 -7.72 15.89 2.33
CA LEU A 274 -7.04 17.17 2.50
C LEU A 274 -6.55 17.72 1.15
N PRO A 275 -6.88 18.96 0.79
CA PRO A 275 -6.42 19.55 -0.45
C PRO A 275 -4.91 19.85 -0.39
N ASP A 276 -4.21 19.54 -1.47
CA ASP A 276 -2.84 20.01 -1.70
C ASP A 276 -2.86 21.50 -2.09
N MET A 277 -2.44 22.35 -1.16
CA MET A 277 -2.55 23.81 -1.33
C MET A 277 -1.37 24.42 -2.10
N THR A 278 -0.22 23.75 -2.20
CA THR A 278 1.03 24.41 -2.63
C THR A 278 1.87 23.64 -3.64
N SER A 279 1.74 22.32 -3.76
CA SER A 279 2.71 21.55 -4.55
C SER A 279 2.67 21.91 -6.04
N GLY A 280 1.50 22.26 -6.58
CA GLY A 280 1.38 22.77 -7.95
C GLY A 280 2.18 24.05 -8.19
N ALA A 281 2.07 25.02 -7.27
CA ALA A 281 2.81 26.28 -7.34
C ALA A 281 4.33 26.05 -7.16
N LEU A 282 4.73 25.20 -6.20
CA LEU A 282 6.13 24.85 -5.96
C LEU A 282 6.77 24.17 -7.17
N ARG A 283 6.07 23.21 -7.81
CA ARG A 283 6.55 22.58 -9.06
C ARG A 283 6.77 23.62 -10.16
N SER A 284 5.83 24.56 -10.31
CA SER A 284 5.93 25.64 -11.29
C SER A 284 7.11 26.58 -11.02
N LEU A 285 7.28 27.02 -9.77
CA LEU A 285 8.41 27.86 -9.34
C LEU A 285 9.76 27.17 -9.56
N ASN A 286 9.87 25.88 -9.23
CA ASN A 286 11.08 25.09 -9.48
C ASN A 286 11.38 24.95 -10.97
N ALA A 287 10.36 24.77 -11.82
CA ALA A 287 10.53 24.74 -13.26
C ALA A 287 11.02 26.11 -13.80
N MET A 288 10.47 27.22 -13.31
CA MET A 288 10.94 28.57 -13.65
C MET A 288 12.41 28.76 -13.24
N LEU A 289 12.77 28.37 -12.01
CA LEU A 289 14.14 28.44 -11.50
C LEU A 289 15.11 27.63 -12.37
N GLY A 290 14.75 26.40 -12.71
CA GLY A 290 15.53 25.53 -13.57
C GLY A 290 15.75 26.15 -14.95
N TYR A 291 14.70 26.71 -15.55
CA TYR A 291 14.80 27.40 -16.84
C TYR A 291 15.71 28.64 -16.76
N VAL A 292 15.55 29.49 -15.74
CA VAL A 292 16.35 30.71 -15.55
C VAL A 292 17.83 30.36 -15.43
N LYS A 293 18.18 29.40 -14.55
CA LYS A 293 19.55 28.89 -14.40
C LYS A 293 20.10 28.32 -15.71
N GLY A 294 19.31 27.51 -16.41
CA GLY A 294 19.70 26.93 -17.69
C GLY A 294 19.97 27.98 -18.76
N ARG A 295 19.18 29.06 -18.81
CA ARG A 295 19.40 30.16 -19.76
C ARG A 295 20.66 30.96 -19.43
N VAL A 296 20.89 31.30 -18.17
CA VAL A 296 22.13 31.98 -17.74
C VAL A 296 23.35 31.15 -18.15
N ALA A 297 23.35 29.84 -17.86
CA ALA A 297 24.45 28.96 -18.26
C ALA A 297 24.68 28.93 -19.78
N ARG A 298 23.62 28.96 -20.59
CA ARG A 298 23.74 29.05 -22.07
C ARG A 298 24.29 30.40 -22.50
N SER A 299 23.86 31.49 -21.87
CA SER A 299 24.37 32.84 -22.14
C SER A 299 25.85 32.95 -21.83
N ASP A 300 26.27 32.51 -20.64
CA ASP A 300 27.66 32.51 -20.20
C ASP A 300 28.54 31.63 -21.11
N ALA A 301 28.05 30.46 -21.51
CA ALA A 301 28.73 29.60 -22.49
C ALA A 301 28.89 30.29 -23.85
N THR A 302 27.86 31.00 -24.31
CA THR A 302 27.88 31.76 -25.57
C THR A 302 28.87 32.92 -25.50
N ALA A 303 28.84 33.70 -24.43
CA ALA A 303 29.78 34.79 -24.20
C ALA A 303 31.23 34.27 -24.12
N SER A 304 31.46 33.18 -23.39
CA SER A 304 32.79 32.55 -23.26
C SER A 304 33.31 32.06 -24.61
N ALA A 305 32.47 31.41 -25.41
CA ALA A 305 32.82 30.97 -26.76
C ALA A 305 33.16 32.14 -27.67
N LEU A 306 32.38 33.23 -27.61
CA LEU A 306 32.62 34.43 -28.40
C LEU A 306 33.90 35.16 -27.99
N LEU A 307 34.19 35.29 -26.69
CA LEU A 307 35.45 35.83 -26.18
C LEU A 307 36.64 34.98 -26.61
N GLY A 308 36.51 33.65 -26.59
CA GLY A 308 37.51 32.74 -27.13
C GLY A 308 37.75 32.96 -28.63
N GLY A 309 36.68 33.12 -29.40
CA GLY A 309 36.74 33.45 -30.84
C GLY A 309 37.42 34.80 -31.10
N ILE A 310 37.10 35.82 -30.30
CA ILE A 310 37.74 37.14 -30.35
C ILE A 310 39.24 37.03 -30.06
N ALA A 311 39.64 36.28 -29.03
CA ALA A 311 41.05 36.07 -28.71
C ALA A 311 41.79 35.37 -29.85
N LEU A 312 41.18 34.37 -30.49
CA LEU A 312 41.74 33.69 -31.66
C LEU A 312 41.85 34.62 -32.87
N ARG A 313 40.83 35.45 -33.12
CA ARG A 313 40.83 36.44 -34.19
C ARG A 313 41.93 37.49 -33.98
N ARG A 314 42.08 38.00 -32.75
CA ARG A 314 43.17 38.92 -32.37
C ARG A 314 44.53 38.30 -32.64
N GLN A 315 44.74 37.04 -32.26
CA GLN A 315 45.98 36.34 -32.58
C GLN A 315 46.18 36.17 -34.10
N ALA A 316 45.14 35.82 -34.85
CA ALA A 316 45.23 35.68 -36.30
C ALA A 316 45.58 37.01 -36.99
N LEU A 317 44.98 38.13 -36.54
CA LEU A 317 45.32 39.47 -37.01
C LEU A 317 46.79 39.82 -36.75
N ARG A 318 47.30 39.51 -35.56
CA ARG A 318 48.73 39.70 -35.24
C ARG A 318 49.63 38.87 -36.16
N VAL A 319 49.29 37.61 -36.40
CA VAL A 319 50.04 36.71 -37.29
C VAL A 319 50.03 37.23 -38.74
N LEU A 320 48.91 37.79 -39.21
CA LEU A 320 48.82 38.39 -40.55
C LEU A 320 49.72 39.62 -40.73
N GLN A 321 50.09 40.30 -39.63
CA GLN A 321 51.02 41.42 -39.65
C GLN A 321 52.50 40.98 -39.59
N MET A 322 52.78 39.69 -39.41
CA MET A 322 54.15 39.14 -39.34
C MET A 322 54.69 38.80 -40.74
N ASP A 323 56.01 38.71 -40.85
CA ASP A 323 56.69 38.19 -42.04
C ASP A 323 56.38 36.71 -42.28
N GLU A 324 56.68 36.22 -43.49
CA GLU A 324 56.35 34.86 -43.93
C GLU A 324 57.02 33.77 -43.09
N GLY A 325 58.30 33.96 -42.72
CA GLY A 325 59.03 32.99 -41.89
C GLY A 325 58.44 32.89 -40.48
N ALA A 326 58.08 34.02 -39.88
CA ALA A 326 57.37 34.04 -38.60
C ALA A 326 55.98 33.37 -38.68
N ARG A 327 55.25 33.55 -39.78
CA ARG A 327 53.95 32.89 -40.01
C ARG A 327 54.08 31.38 -40.09
N GLU A 328 55.07 30.86 -40.82
CA GLU A 328 55.35 29.41 -40.89
C GLU A 328 55.77 28.83 -39.54
N ALA A 329 56.63 29.53 -38.80
CA ALA A 329 57.06 29.11 -37.47
C ALA A 329 55.87 28.99 -36.49
N VAL A 330 54.93 29.94 -36.53
CA VAL A 330 53.70 29.90 -35.73
C VAL A 330 52.79 28.75 -36.15
N ALA A 331 52.64 28.50 -37.46
CA ALA A 331 51.83 27.37 -37.97
C ALA A 331 52.40 26.02 -37.52
N GLY A 332 53.73 25.84 -37.60
CA GLY A 332 54.42 24.65 -37.12
C GLY A 332 54.30 24.48 -35.59
N ALA A 333 54.46 25.56 -34.82
CA ALA A 333 54.27 25.53 -33.37
C ALA A 333 52.83 25.18 -32.96
N ARG A 334 51.82 25.71 -33.65
CA ARG A 334 50.40 25.38 -33.41
C ARG A 334 50.09 23.92 -33.73
N THR A 335 50.62 23.41 -34.84
CA THR A 335 50.43 22.00 -35.23
C THR A 335 51.04 21.06 -34.19
N ARG A 336 52.25 21.36 -33.69
CA ARG A 336 52.87 20.61 -32.58
C ARG A 336 52.04 20.68 -31.31
N LYS A 337 51.62 21.88 -30.88
CA LYS A 337 50.78 22.04 -29.68
C LYS A 337 49.45 21.29 -29.79
N ALA A 338 48.82 21.29 -30.95
CA ALA A 338 47.59 20.54 -31.20
C ALA A 338 47.84 19.02 -31.11
N SER A 339 48.93 18.54 -31.72
CA SER A 339 49.38 17.16 -31.62
C SER A 339 49.58 16.74 -30.17
N ASP A 340 50.35 17.51 -29.40
CA ASP A 340 50.64 17.22 -28.00
C ASP A 340 49.37 17.22 -27.13
N ALA A 341 48.48 18.19 -27.33
CA ALA A 341 47.23 18.28 -26.58
C ALA A 341 46.27 17.12 -26.87
N PHE A 342 46.17 16.71 -28.14
CA PHE A 342 45.34 15.56 -28.51
C PHE A 342 45.94 14.26 -28.01
N GLU A 343 47.26 14.11 -28.07
CA GLU A 343 47.95 12.97 -27.48
C GLU A 343 47.73 12.90 -25.96
N GLN A 344 47.87 14.01 -25.24
CA GLN A 344 47.62 14.07 -23.79
C GLN A 344 46.16 13.72 -23.47
N ARG A 345 45.19 14.25 -24.22
CA ARG A 345 43.77 13.92 -24.04
C ARG A 345 43.50 12.45 -24.33
N ALA A 346 44.06 11.90 -25.40
CA ALA A 346 43.94 10.48 -25.72
C ALA A 346 44.50 9.60 -24.60
N ARG A 347 45.68 9.94 -24.06
CA ARG A 347 46.28 9.25 -22.91
C ARG A 347 45.42 9.36 -21.65
N ALA A 348 44.86 10.53 -21.36
CA ALA A 348 43.96 10.73 -20.22
C ALA A 348 42.68 9.90 -20.34
N GLN A 349 42.08 9.87 -21.54
CA GLN A 349 40.89 9.05 -21.83
C GLN A 349 41.20 7.55 -21.69
N VAL A 350 42.37 7.10 -22.18
CA VAL A 350 42.87 5.74 -21.98
C VAL A 350 43.02 5.41 -20.50
N ALA A 351 43.57 6.33 -19.69
CA ALA A 351 43.72 6.16 -18.25
C ALA A 351 42.36 6.09 -17.54
N ALA A 352 41.42 6.98 -17.87
CA ALA A 352 40.05 6.97 -17.33
C ALA A 352 39.33 5.66 -17.66
N LEU A 353 39.51 5.14 -18.87
CA LEU A 353 38.97 3.83 -19.28
C LEU A 353 39.71 2.64 -18.64
N SER A 354 40.92 2.83 -18.13
CA SER A 354 41.63 1.79 -17.37
C SER A 354 41.29 1.82 -15.88
N ALA A 355 40.84 2.95 -15.35
CA ALA A 355 40.38 3.06 -13.97
C ALA A 355 39.07 2.27 -13.76
N ALA A 356 38.92 1.71 -12.56
CA ALA A 356 37.65 1.13 -12.13
C ALA A 356 36.59 2.25 -12.01
N PRO A 357 35.32 1.98 -12.38
CA PRO A 357 34.26 2.95 -12.17
C PRO A 357 34.12 3.28 -10.68
N PRO A 358 33.78 4.53 -10.31
CA PRO A 358 33.51 4.88 -8.93
C PRO A 358 32.34 4.03 -8.42
N VAL A 359 32.42 3.64 -7.15
CA VAL A 359 31.36 2.86 -6.49
C VAL A 359 30.63 3.73 -5.48
N SER A 360 29.33 3.47 -5.32
CA SER A 360 28.48 4.06 -4.32
C SER A 360 28.98 3.69 -2.91
N GLU A 361 29.14 4.66 -2.01
CA GLU A 361 29.81 4.45 -0.71
C GLU A 361 29.09 3.41 0.18
N LYS A 362 27.76 3.42 0.20
CA LYS A 362 26.96 2.54 1.06
C LYS A 362 26.59 1.24 0.36
N LEU A 363 26.28 1.30 -0.93
CA LEU A 363 25.73 0.14 -1.64
C LEU A 363 26.81 -0.71 -2.33
N GLY A 364 28.03 -0.19 -2.48
CA GLY A 364 29.13 -0.85 -3.20
C GLY A 364 28.88 -1.07 -4.69
N LEU A 365 27.84 -0.43 -5.26
CA LEU A 365 27.45 -0.59 -6.66
C LEU A 365 28.23 0.39 -7.55
N PRO A 366 28.72 -0.05 -8.73
CA PRO A 366 29.43 0.83 -9.64
C PRO A 366 28.49 1.88 -10.23
N LEU A 367 28.96 3.12 -10.34
CA LEU A 367 28.31 4.20 -11.09
C LEU A 367 28.82 4.19 -12.53
N LEU A 368 27.90 4.07 -13.48
CA LEU A 368 28.20 3.70 -14.86
C LEU A 368 27.96 4.83 -15.86
N ALA A 369 27.30 5.94 -15.49
CA ALA A 369 26.96 7.01 -16.42
C ALA A 369 28.21 7.69 -17.02
N GLU A 370 29.18 8.05 -16.19
CA GLU A 370 30.44 8.66 -16.66
C GLU A 370 31.23 7.67 -17.53
N ARG A 371 31.32 6.41 -17.09
CA ARG A 371 31.99 5.35 -17.83
C ARG A 371 31.37 5.14 -19.22
N CYS A 372 30.04 5.12 -19.31
CA CYS A 372 29.31 5.04 -20.56
C CYS A 372 29.58 6.26 -21.45
N GLY A 373 29.67 7.46 -20.85
CA GLY A 373 30.05 8.68 -21.56
C GLY A 373 31.43 8.61 -22.19
N GLU A 374 32.43 8.14 -21.45
CA GLU A 374 33.81 7.98 -21.94
C GLU A 374 33.93 6.95 -23.06
N LEU A 375 33.21 5.83 -22.94
CA LEU A 375 33.16 4.79 -23.97
C LEU A 375 32.49 5.31 -25.27
N LEU A 376 31.39 6.07 -25.15
CA LEU A 376 30.73 6.69 -26.30
C LEU A 376 31.63 7.73 -26.96
N ALA A 377 32.30 8.57 -26.16
CA ALA A 377 33.26 9.54 -26.67
C ALA A 377 34.41 8.85 -27.42
N LEU A 378 34.91 7.73 -26.92
CA LEU A 378 35.92 6.93 -27.61
C LEU A 378 35.39 6.37 -28.93
N ALA A 379 34.19 5.80 -28.94
CA ALA A 379 33.59 5.26 -30.16
C ALA A 379 33.42 6.33 -31.26
N GLN A 380 33.08 7.56 -30.89
CA GLN A 380 32.96 8.70 -31.81
C GLN A 380 34.30 9.12 -32.43
N LEU A 381 35.44 8.79 -31.80
CA LEU A 381 36.77 9.09 -32.34
C LEU A 381 37.25 8.06 -33.37
N ARG A 382 36.61 6.89 -33.46
CA ARG A 382 37.04 5.80 -34.35
C ARG A 382 37.17 6.24 -35.83
N PRO A 383 36.18 6.91 -36.45
CA PRO A 383 36.31 7.35 -37.85
C PRO A 383 37.45 8.34 -38.07
N LEU A 384 37.81 9.11 -37.04
CA LEU A 384 38.90 10.09 -37.10
C LEU A 384 40.29 9.45 -36.97
N CYS A 385 40.38 8.25 -36.39
CA CYS A 385 41.64 7.57 -36.10
C CYS A 385 41.94 6.37 -37.02
N GLU A 386 40.94 5.89 -37.77
CA GLU A 386 41.09 4.83 -38.80
C GLU A 386 41.32 5.40 -40.21
N GLY A 387 41.07 6.69 -40.45
CA GLY A 387 41.36 7.33 -41.73
C GLY A 387 42.86 7.39 -42.05
N ALA A 388 43.25 7.11 -43.30
CA ALA A 388 44.63 7.20 -43.76
C ALA A 388 45.09 8.66 -43.89
N GLY A 389 46.23 9.01 -43.27
CA GLY A 389 46.91 10.27 -43.49
C GLY A 389 47.13 11.09 -42.21
N SER A 390 48.40 11.20 -41.83
CA SER A 390 48.90 11.96 -40.68
C SER A 390 48.51 13.45 -40.75
N SER A 391 47.44 13.83 -40.08
CA SER A 391 47.14 15.23 -39.81
C SER A 391 47.21 15.42 -38.30
N TRP A 392 48.40 15.62 -37.72
CA TRP A 392 48.71 15.98 -36.32
C TRP A 392 48.12 15.10 -35.18
N ARG A 393 47.17 14.21 -35.45
CA ARG A 393 46.43 13.37 -34.50
C ARG A 393 47.05 11.99 -34.34
N GLU A 394 48.01 11.64 -35.19
CA GLU A 394 48.53 10.28 -35.34
C GLU A 394 49.07 9.71 -34.03
N ALA A 395 49.81 10.52 -33.25
CA ALA A 395 50.32 10.12 -31.94
C ALA A 395 49.20 9.74 -30.96
N GLY A 396 48.15 10.56 -30.86
CA GLY A 396 46.99 10.26 -30.02
C GLY A 396 46.14 9.10 -30.55
N CYS A 397 45.92 9.01 -31.86
CA CYS A 397 45.14 7.93 -32.46
C CYS A 397 45.81 6.57 -32.31
N THR A 398 47.15 6.52 -32.35
CA THR A 398 47.92 5.30 -32.06
C THR A 398 47.61 4.74 -30.67
N ALA A 399 47.43 5.60 -29.67
CA ALA A 399 47.07 5.18 -28.31
C ALA A 399 45.62 4.65 -28.20
N LEU A 400 44.73 5.03 -29.12
CA LEU A 400 43.29 4.71 -29.07
C LEU A 400 42.90 3.49 -29.92
N ARG A 401 43.59 3.24 -31.04
CA ARG A 401 43.21 2.18 -32.01
C ARG A 401 43.01 0.80 -31.40
N GLY A 402 43.87 0.41 -30.47
CA GLY A 402 43.77 -0.88 -29.79
C GLY A 402 42.58 -1.02 -28.82
N ARG A 403 41.76 0.03 -28.64
CA ARG A 403 40.67 0.05 -27.66
C ARG A 403 39.28 0.24 -28.24
N PHE A 404 39.15 0.57 -29.53
CA PHE A 404 37.84 0.83 -30.13
C PHE A 404 36.92 -0.40 -30.09
N ASP A 405 37.43 -1.59 -30.44
CA ASP A 405 36.62 -2.81 -30.44
C ASP A 405 36.24 -3.24 -29.02
N ALA A 406 37.17 -3.13 -28.06
CA ALA A 406 36.88 -3.39 -26.64
C ALA A 406 35.83 -2.41 -26.09
N ALA A 407 35.87 -1.13 -26.48
CA ALA A 407 34.89 -0.14 -26.07
C ALA A 407 33.51 -0.37 -26.70
N ALA A 408 33.47 -0.79 -27.97
CA ALA A 408 32.23 -1.17 -28.64
C ALA A 408 31.59 -2.40 -27.98
N ALA A 409 32.39 -3.43 -27.66
CA ALA A 409 31.94 -4.60 -26.92
C ALA A 409 31.40 -4.20 -25.53
N GLU A 410 32.16 -3.41 -24.77
CA GLU A 410 31.73 -2.92 -23.45
C GLU A 410 30.42 -2.12 -23.51
N LEU A 411 30.20 -1.29 -24.54
CA LEU A 411 28.93 -0.56 -24.72
C LEU A 411 27.76 -1.48 -25.09
N SER A 412 28.00 -2.45 -25.96
CA SER A 412 26.94 -3.33 -26.48
C SER A 412 26.51 -4.42 -25.49
N THR A 413 27.42 -4.89 -24.64
CA THR A 413 27.17 -6.02 -23.74
C THR A 413 27.59 -5.76 -22.30
N GLY A 414 28.77 -5.21 -22.06
CA GLY A 414 29.34 -5.08 -20.71
C GLY A 414 28.55 -4.13 -19.79
N VAL A 415 28.31 -2.90 -20.24
CA VAL A 415 27.53 -1.88 -19.51
C VAL A 415 26.08 -2.34 -19.32
N PRO A 416 25.36 -2.84 -20.35
CA PRO A 416 24.03 -3.43 -20.17
C PRO A 416 23.96 -4.51 -19.09
N GLN A 417 24.91 -5.46 -19.08
CA GLN A 417 24.95 -6.53 -18.08
C GLN A 417 25.17 -5.99 -16.67
N LYS A 418 26.06 -5.00 -16.50
CA LYS A 418 26.32 -4.37 -15.19
C LYS A 418 25.11 -3.59 -14.69
N ILE A 419 24.39 -2.88 -15.57
CA ILE A 419 23.14 -2.20 -15.22
C ILE A 419 22.09 -3.23 -14.79
N ALA A 420 21.89 -4.30 -15.56
CA ALA A 420 20.93 -5.35 -15.22
C ALA A 420 21.23 -6.01 -13.86
N ALA A 421 22.50 -6.32 -13.60
CA ALA A 421 22.95 -6.87 -12.31
C ALA A 421 22.73 -5.88 -11.15
N GLY A 422 23.05 -4.59 -11.36
CA GLY A 422 22.83 -3.55 -10.37
C GLY A 422 21.35 -3.33 -10.06
N LEU A 423 20.48 -3.32 -11.07
CA LEU A 423 19.03 -3.24 -10.89
C LEU A 423 18.49 -4.45 -10.12
N ALA A 424 19.00 -5.66 -10.36
CA ALA A 424 18.64 -6.84 -9.57
C ALA A 424 19.04 -6.66 -8.09
N ALA A 425 20.26 -6.19 -7.82
CA ALA A 425 20.72 -5.93 -6.45
C ALA A 425 19.90 -4.84 -5.74
N LEU A 426 19.44 -3.80 -6.46
CA LEU A 426 18.56 -2.77 -5.89
C LEU A 426 17.16 -3.32 -5.55
N ARG A 427 16.61 -4.23 -6.38
CA ARG A 427 15.36 -4.93 -6.07
C ARG A 427 15.48 -5.79 -4.81
N GLU A 428 16.58 -6.52 -4.66
CA GLU A 428 16.84 -7.34 -3.46
C GLU A 428 16.93 -6.50 -2.18
N LYS A 429 17.37 -5.24 -2.30
CA LYS A 429 17.42 -4.27 -1.19
C LYS A 429 16.09 -3.56 -0.91
N GLY A 430 15.01 -3.95 -1.60
CA GLY A 430 13.65 -3.46 -1.31
C GLY A 430 13.27 -2.14 -1.99
N MET A 431 14.01 -1.69 -3.01
CA MET A 431 13.58 -0.54 -3.81
C MET A 431 12.28 -0.83 -4.56
N GLY A 432 11.41 0.19 -4.68
CA GLY A 432 10.15 0.07 -5.37
C GLY A 432 10.33 -0.20 -6.87
N ALA A 433 9.52 -1.12 -7.43
CA ALA A 433 9.59 -1.47 -8.85
C ALA A 433 9.47 -0.24 -9.78
N ALA A 434 8.56 0.68 -9.45
CA ALA A 434 8.32 1.91 -10.21
C ALA A 434 9.56 2.81 -10.33
N GLU A 435 10.48 2.78 -9.36
CA GLU A 435 11.70 3.59 -9.36
C GLU A 435 12.79 2.99 -10.26
N LEU A 436 12.75 1.67 -10.46
CA LEU A 436 13.72 0.91 -11.26
C LEU A 436 13.26 0.72 -12.72
N ASP A 437 11.96 0.79 -12.97
CA ASP A 437 11.35 0.62 -14.30
C ASP A 437 11.88 1.63 -15.33
N ALA A 438 12.19 2.86 -14.89
CA ALA A 438 12.73 3.89 -15.76
C ALA A 438 14.13 3.54 -16.34
N ALA A 439 14.94 2.81 -15.59
CA ALA A 439 16.25 2.34 -16.05
C ALA A 439 16.10 1.09 -16.93
N GLN A 440 15.23 0.16 -16.52
CA GLN A 440 14.94 -1.07 -17.27
C GLN A 440 14.35 -0.78 -18.65
N ALA A 441 13.33 0.08 -18.74
CA ALA A 441 12.69 0.43 -20.00
C ALA A 441 13.65 1.07 -21.01
N ARG A 442 14.62 1.86 -20.53
CA ARG A 442 15.67 2.44 -21.38
C ARG A 442 16.67 1.40 -21.84
N LEU A 443 17.00 0.43 -20.98
CA LEU A 443 17.88 -0.67 -21.33
C LEU A 443 17.24 -1.55 -22.42
N ASP A 444 15.96 -1.88 -22.26
CA ASP A 444 15.19 -2.68 -23.22
C ASP A 444 15.00 -1.96 -24.56
N ALA A 445 14.92 -0.62 -24.55
CA ALA A 445 14.89 0.22 -25.75
C ALA A 445 16.26 0.39 -26.42
N GLY A 446 17.35 -0.14 -25.85
CA GLY A 446 18.70 0.01 -26.36
C GLY A 446 19.34 1.38 -26.10
N ASP A 447 18.70 2.26 -25.30
CA ASP A 447 19.29 3.53 -24.87
C ASP A 447 20.22 3.31 -23.68
N VAL A 448 21.41 2.75 -23.96
CA VAL A 448 22.41 2.40 -22.94
C VAL A 448 22.85 3.61 -22.11
N LYS A 449 22.95 4.80 -22.73
CA LYS A 449 23.34 6.03 -22.04
C LYS A 449 22.24 6.50 -21.08
N GLY A 450 21.00 6.57 -21.55
CA GLY A 450 19.87 6.92 -20.71
C GLY A 450 19.65 5.90 -19.59
N ALA A 451 19.85 4.61 -19.87
CA ALA A 451 19.78 3.54 -18.87
C ALA A 451 20.85 3.71 -17.79
N ALA A 452 22.10 4.01 -18.15
CA ALA A 452 23.18 4.25 -17.19
C ALA A 452 22.90 5.47 -16.30
N ILE A 453 22.36 6.56 -16.86
CA ILE A 453 21.99 7.76 -16.09
C ILE A 453 20.85 7.46 -15.12
N ALA A 454 19.80 6.78 -15.58
CA ALA A 454 18.67 6.40 -14.75
C ALA A 454 19.06 5.43 -13.63
N TYR A 455 19.96 4.48 -13.94
CA TYR A 455 20.54 3.55 -12.97
C TYR A 455 21.38 4.28 -11.91
N ASP A 456 22.30 5.16 -12.28
CA ASP A 456 23.11 5.92 -11.31
C ASP A 456 22.22 6.80 -10.42
N ALA A 457 21.14 7.36 -10.98
CA ALA A 457 20.14 8.11 -10.21
C ALA A 457 19.41 7.21 -9.19
N ALA A 458 19.04 5.98 -9.59
CA ALA A 458 18.42 5.01 -8.68
C ALA A 458 19.39 4.59 -7.56
N VAL A 459 20.66 4.30 -7.89
CA VAL A 459 21.70 3.98 -6.90
C VAL A 459 21.86 5.11 -5.88
N ARG A 460 22.00 6.36 -6.34
CA ARG A 460 22.13 7.52 -5.44
C ARG A 460 20.87 7.81 -4.64
N GLY A 461 19.70 7.60 -5.23
CA GLY A 461 18.41 7.71 -4.54
C GLY A 461 18.33 6.74 -3.37
N ALA A 462 18.73 5.49 -3.58
CA ALA A 462 18.79 4.45 -2.56
C ALA A 462 19.84 4.68 -1.46
N GLU A 463 20.85 5.54 -1.68
CA GLU A 463 21.82 5.92 -0.64
C GLU A 463 21.35 7.08 0.24
N GLY A 464 20.46 7.93 -0.30
CA GLY A 464 19.90 9.10 0.37
C GLY A 464 18.64 8.81 1.21
N THR A 465 18.01 7.66 0.99
CA THR A 465 17.02 7.03 1.87
C THR A 465 17.71 6.20 2.94
#